data_AF-D2SBW0-F1
#
_entry.id   AF-D2SBW0-F1
#
_cell.length_a   1.000
_cell.length_b   1.000
_cell.length_c   1.000
_cell.angle_alpha   90.00
_cell.angle_beta   90.00
_cell.angle_gamma   90.00
#
_symmetry.space_group_name_H-M   'P 1'
#
loop_
_entity.id
_entity.type
_entity.pdbx_description
1 polymer ?
#
loop_
_entity_poly.entity_id
_entity_poly.type
_entity_poly.pdbx_seq_one_letter_code
_entity_poly.pdbx_strand_id
1 'polypeptide(L)' 'MAGLTARYRRRFVRGVSTDMEPLATRGQYVNFQGQELAGHRAVDARTVFGPTKYRQFVDTKRRFDPENLFHVNHNIPPK' A
#
# COMPACT_ATOMS: atom_id res chain seq x y z
N MET A 1 10.90 -21.90 -18.19
CA MET A 1 10.41 -22.53 -16.94
C MET A 1 10.29 -21.56 -15.75
N ALA A 2 11.29 -20.73 -15.43
CA ALA A 2 11.24 -19.79 -14.29
C ALA A 2 10.04 -18.80 -14.28
N GLY A 3 9.62 -18.28 -15.44
CA GLY A 3 8.49 -17.35 -15.54
C GLY A 3 7.12 -17.96 -15.23
N LEU A 4 6.95 -19.28 -15.42
CA LEU A 4 5.69 -19.99 -15.17
C LEU A 4 5.47 -20.19 -13.66
N THR A 5 6.53 -20.60 -12.97
CA THR A 5 6.54 -20.79 -11.50
C THR A 5 6.29 -19.48 -10.76
N ALA A 6 6.88 -18.37 -11.22
CA ALA A 6 6.64 -17.05 -10.62
C ALA A 6 5.18 -16.59 -10.77
N ARG A 7 4.53 -16.88 -11.90
CA ARG A 7 3.09 -16.60 -12.10
C ARG A 7 2.23 -17.46 -11.18
N TYR A 8 2.57 -18.75 -11.04
CA TYR A 8 1.84 -19.66 -10.15
C TYR A 8 1.89 -19.21 -8.68
N ARG A 9 3.08 -18.83 -8.19
CA ARG A 9 3.25 -18.33 -6.81
C ARG A 9 2.44 -17.07 -6.53
N ARG A 10 2.44 -16.10 -7.46
CA ARG A 10 1.62 -14.88 -7.33
C ARG A 10 0.12 -15.20 -7.30
N ARG A 11 -0.34 -16.09 -8.18
CA ARG A 11 -1.75 -16.51 -8.19
C ARG A 11 -2.14 -17.19 -6.88
N PHE A 12 -1.32 -18.09 -6.36
CA PHE A 12 -1.55 -18.77 -5.10
C PHE A 12 -1.69 -17.79 -3.93
N VAL A 13 -0.71 -16.89 -3.75
CA VAL A 13 -0.73 -15.91 -2.64
C VAL A 13 -1.95 -14.98 -2.74
N ARG A 14 -2.32 -14.52 -3.95
CA ARG A 14 -3.53 -13.70 -4.15
C ARG A 14 -4.82 -14.45 -3.83
N GLY A 15 -4.88 -15.76 -4.12
CA GLY A 15 -6.01 -16.62 -3.76
C GLY A 15 -6.18 -16.70 -2.24
N VAL A 16 -5.14 -17.13 -1.54
CA VAL A 16 -5.13 -17.21 -0.06
C VAL A 16 -5.48 -15.86 0.57
N SER A 17 -4.89 -14.78 0.06
CA SER A 17 -5.18 -13.41 0.48
C SER A 17 -6.67 -13.08 0.39
N THR A 18 -7.31 -13.38 -0.75
CA THR A 18 -8.75 -13.17 -0.97
C THR A 18 -9.60 -13.96 0.03
N ASP A 19 -9.29 -15.23 0.24
CA ASP A 19 -10.07 -16.11 1.13
C ASP A 19 -10.04 -15.64 2.59
N MET A 20 -8.96 -14.98 3.01
CA MET A 20 -8.78 -14.47 4.38
C MET A 20 -9.40 -13.08 4.62
N GLU A 21 -9.82 -12.35 3.58
CA GLU A 21 -10.35 -10.98 3.71
C GLU A 21 -11.47 -10.84 4.76
N PRO A 22 -12.47 -11.75 4.86
CA PRO A 22 -13.56 -11.61 5.84
C PRO A 22 -13.09 -11.72 7.29
N LEU A 23 -11.94 -12.35 7.53
CA LEU A 23 -11.35 -12.57 8.85
C LEU A 23 -10.33 -11.49 9.22
N ALA A 24 -9.93 -10.65 8.27
CA ALA A 24 -8.91 -9.64 8.48
C ALA A 24 -9.42 -8.53 9.40
N THR A 25 -8.62 -8.15 10.39
CA THR A 25 -8.83 -6.89 11.11
C THR A 25 -8.52 -5.75 10.15
N ARG A 26 -9.46 -4.81 9.99
CA ARG A 26 -9.35 -3.71 9.03
C ARG A 26 -8.05 -2.94 9.24
N GLY A 27 -7.10 -3.09 8.32
CA GLY A 27 -5.81 -2.41 8.37
C GLY A 27 -4.79 -3.08 7.45
N GLN A 28 -4.01 -2.27 6.74
CA GLN A 28 -2.90 -2.77 5.93
C GLN A 28 -1.61 -2.27 6.56
N TYR A 29 -0.65 -3.16 6.81
CA TYR A 29 0.68 -2.75 7.23
C TYR A 29 1.47 -2.32 5.99
N VAL A 30 1.88 -1.05 5.94
CA VAL A 30 2.50 -0.45 4.75
C VAL A 30 3.77 -1.18 4.31
N ASN A 31 4.53 -1.78 5.23
CA ASN A 31 5.77 -2.49 4.87
C ASN A 31 5.55 -3.91 4.32
N PHE A 32 4.31 -4.43 4.34
CA PHE A 32 3.94 -5.69 3.69
C PHE A 32 3.25 -5.50 2.35
N GLN A 33 3.27 -4.27 1.83
CA GLN A 33 2.67 -3.96 0.54
C GLN A 33 3.66 -4.22 -0.58
N GLY A 34 3.21 -4.97 -1.60
CA GLY A 34 3.98 -5.19 -2.81
C GLY A 34 4.04 -3.93 -3.67
N GLN A 35 5.00 -3.89 -4.60
CA GLN A 35 5.13 -2.84 -5.60
C GLN A 35 4.09 -3.02 -6.71
N GLU A 36 2.79 -3.02 -6.37
CA GLU A 36 1.71 -3.12 -7.34
C GLU A 36 1.23 -1.72 -7.70
N LEU A 37 1.69 -1.19 -8.84
CA LEU A 37 1.25 0.11 -9.39
C LEU A 37 -0.26 0.12 -9.71
N ALA A 38 -0.81 -1.06 -10.01
CA ALA A 38 -2.23 -1.35 -10.12
C ALA A 38 -2.41 -2.87 -9.96
N GLY A 39 -3.47 -3.32 -9.26
CA GLY A 39 -3.69 -4.75 -9.06
C GLY A 39 -4.45 -5.11 -7.78
N HIS A 40 -4.18 -6.31 -7.27
CA HIS A 40 -4.87 -6.87 -6.11
C HIS A 40 -4.46 -6.07 -4.86
N ARG A 41 -5.43 -5.33 -4.28
CA ARG A 41 -5.27 -4.48 -3.09
C ARG A 41 -4.28 -3.31 -3.26
N ALA A 42 -4.52 -2.47 -4.27
CA ALA A 42 -3.86 -1.16 -4.30
C ALA A 42 -4.11 -0.40 -2.98
N VAL A 43 -3.04 0.15 -2.40
CA VAL A 43 -3.07 0.76 -1.08
C VAL A 43 -3.49 2.22 -1.20
N ASP A 44 -4.61 2.59 -0.57
CA ASP A 44 -4.92 4.00 -0.31
C ASP A 44 -4.48 4.34 1.12
N ALA A 45 -3.49 5.24 1.23
CA ALA A 45 -2.99 5.74 2.52
C ALA A 45 -4.12 6.33 3.41
N ARG A 46 -5.19 6.87 2.82
CA ARG A 46 -6.36 7.37 3.56
C ARG A 46 -7.12 6.26 4.26
N THR A 47 -7.24 5.10 3.61
CA THR A 47 -7.87 3.90 4.19
C THR A 47 -6.99 3.28 5.28
N VAL A 48 -5.66 3.29 5.08
CA VAL A 48 -4.70 2.70 6.03
C VAL A 48 -4.58 3.51 7.31
N PHE A 49 -4.40 4.83 7.19
CA PHE A 49 -4.11 5.68 8.35
C PHE A 49 -5.36 6.33 8.94
N GLY A 50 -6.47 6.34 8.19
CA GLY A 50 -7.65 7.11 8.53
C GLY A 50 -7.46 8.62 8.31
N PRO A 51 -8.55 9.40 8.27
CA PRO A 51 -8.53 10.80 7.86
C PRO A 51 -7.68 11.69 8.78
N THR A 52 -7.69 11.43 10.09
CA THR A 52 -6.97 12.25 11.07
C THR A 52 -5.45 12.15 10.92
N LYS A 53 -4.89 10.92 10.91
CA LYS A 53 -3.45 10.71 10.73
C LYS A 53 -3.00 11.10 9.33
N TYR A 54 -3.81 10.79 8.31
CA TYR A 54 -3.50 11.18 6.94
C TYR A 54 -3.28 12.70 6.82
N ARG A 55 -4.17 13.52 7.41
CA ARG A 55 -3.99 14.97 7.46
C ARG A 55 -2.71 15.39 8.17
N GLN A 56 -2.41 14.82 9.33
CA GLN A 56 -1.18 15.10 10.07
C GLN A 56 0.07 14.80 9.23
N PHE A 57 0.04 13.71 8.43
CA PHE A 57 1.13 13.36 7.53
C PHE A 57 1.26 14.31 6.34
N VAL A 58 0.14 14.76 5.76
CA VAL A 58 0.16 15.80 4.71
C VAL A 58 0.78 17.08 5.25
N ASP A 59 0.38 17.54 6.45
CA ASP A 59 0.93 18.74 7.07
C ASP A 59 2.43 18.59 7.41
N THR A 60 2.83 17.40 7.86
CA THR A 60 4.24 17.05 8.08
C THR A 60 5.04 17.08 6.77
N LYS A 61 4.51 16.50 5.70
CA LYS A 61 5.13 16.50 4.37
C LYS A 61 5.28 17.92 3.84
N ARG A 62 4.24 18.76 3.96
CA ARG A 62 4.30 20.19 3.60
C ARG A 62 5.41 20.94 4.34
N ARG A 63 5.66 20.60 5.60
CA ARG A 63 6.70 21.25 6.42
C ARG A 63 8.12 20.82 6.06
N PHE A 64 8.32 19.54 5.76
CA PHE A 64 9.67 18.95 5.69
C PHE A 64 10.07 18.45 4.29
N ASP A 65 9.13 18.25 3.38
CA ASP A 65 9.37 17.81 1.99
C ASP A 65 8.30 18.40 1.04
N PRO A 66 8.20 19.74 0.93
CA PRO A 66 7.15 20.41 0.16
C PRO A 66 7.23 20.13 -1.34
N GLU A 67 8.42 19.89 -1.90
CA GLU A 67 8.63 19.50 -3.29
C GLU A 67 8.44 18.00 -3.53
N ASN A 68 8.15 17.23 -2.48
CA ASN A 68 7.93 15.78 -2.55
C ASN A 68 9.13 15.03 -3.16
N LEU A 69 10.35 15.42 -2.78
CA LEU A 69 11.60 14.80 -3.20
C LEU A 69 11.64 13.32 -2.79
N PHE A 70 11.15 12.98 -1.59
CA PHE A 70 11.10 11.60 -1.11
C PHE A 70 9.77 10.93 -1.45
N HIS A 71 9.62 10.49 -2.70
CA HIS A 71 8.35 9.95 -3.22
C HIS A 71 8.38 8.47 -3.64
N VAL A 72 9.55 7.81 -3.61
CA VAL A 72 9.66 6.37 -3.92
C VAL A 72 9.39 5.55 -2.65
N ASN A 73 8.13 5.58 -2.22
CA ASN A 73 7.60 4.88 -1.05
C ASN A 73 6.06 4.81 -1.16
N HIS A 74 5.36 4.39 -0.09
CA HIS A 74 3.89 4.55 0.02
C HIS A 74 3.55 6.02 0.24
N ASN A 75 3.76 6.82 -0.81
CA ASN A 75 3.88 8.26 -0.69
C ASN A 75 2.57 8.93 -0.29
N ILE A 76 2.72 9.92 0.59
CA ILE A 76 1.67 10.87 0.94
C ILE A 76 2.10 12.21 0.36
N PRO A 77 1.48 12.68 -0.74
CA PRO A 77 1.88 13.92 -1.37
C PRO A 77 1.48 15.12 -0.48
N PRO A 78 2.18 16.27 -0.60
CA PRO A 78 1.89 17.48 0.18
C PRO A 78 0.61 18.21 -0.25
N LYS A 79 -0.29 17.57 -1.01
CA LYS A 79 -1.56 18.13 -1.51
C LYS A 79 -2.76 17.39 -0.96
#